data_AF-A0A1N6DUA5-F1
#
_entry.id   AF-A0A1N6DUA5-F1
#
_cell.length_a   1.000
_cell.length_b   1.000
_cell.length_c   1.000
_cell.angle_alpha   90.00
_cell.angle_beta   90.00
_cell.angle_gamma   90.00
#
_symmetry.space_group_name_H-M   'P 1'
#
loop_
_entity.id
_entity.type
_entity.pdbx_description
1 polymer ?
#
loop_
_entity_poly.entity_id
_entity_poly.type
_entity_poly.pdbx_seq_one_letter_code
_entity_poly.pdbx_strand_id
1 'polypeptide(L)'
;MAAILNIPPTVAHRPKGLIDCAQITDTLMVAGQDRQVAYDQTRALLRAGYFLPSAREERGKKSFLLTPDYMLTADVLLRLRDFGIRGGEGAKADPMFAAALALRGWSGGRPKGAVHSPAAHVIAEYELDVRGWVFELWSFIHGKTGDLRFEGRIHRVDPKHPDGFHSTPLQYGNHGQYLHRSCIAVDLTDALDRWHPHGRARREAMN
;
A
#
# COMPACT_ATOMS: atom_id res chain seq x y z
N MET A 1 11.93 -11.90 18.38
CA MET A 1 10.45 -12.04 18.35
C MET A 1 10.13 -13.30 17.59
N ALA A 2 9.44 -14.27 18.20
CA ALA A 2 8.88 -15.38 17.45
C ALA A 2 7.78 -14.79 16.54
N ALA A 3 8.05 -14.71 15.24
CA ALA A 3 6.99 -14.45 14.28
C ALA A 3 5.95 -15.56 14.51
N ILE A 4 4.74 -15.19 14.95
CA ILE A 4 3.60 -16.06 14.72
C ILE A 4 3.62 -16.28 13.22
N LEU A 5 4.11 -17.45 12.81
CA LEU A 5 4.05 -17.92 11.45
C LEU A 5 2.55 -18.06 11.20
N ASN A 6 1.94 -16.96 10.75
CA ASN A 6 0.58 -16.93 10.29
C ASN A 6 0.60 -17.69 8.96
N ILE A 7 0.66 -19.02 9.07
CA ILE A 7 0.59 -19.90 7.92
C ILE A 7 -0.85 -19.77 7.43
N PRO A 8 -1.07 -19.17 6.25
CA PRO A 8 -2.41 -18.98 5.75
C PRO A 8 -3.05 -20.35 5.50
N PRO A 9 -4.38 -20.45 5.61
CA PRO A 9 -5.08 -21.68 5.28
C PRO A 9 -4.79 -22.10 3.84
N THR A 10 -4.77 -23.41 3.61
CA THR A 10 -4.61 -23.96 2.27
C THR A 10 -5.95 -24.14 1.57
N VAL A 11 -5.96 -23.99 0.24
CA VAL A 11 -7.16 -24.12 -0.61
C VAL A 11 -6.83 -24.92 -1.87
N ALA A 12 -7.77 -25.77 -2.31
CA ALA A 12 -7.55 -26.66 -3.46
C ALA A 12 -7.32 -25.90 -4.79
N HIS A 13 -7.99 -24.77 -4.96
CA HIS A 13 -7.87 -23.87 -6.12
C HIS A 13 -8.05 -22.41 -5.65
N ARG A 14 -7.53 -21.45 -6.43
CA ARG A 14 -7.73 -20.01 -6.20
C ARG A 14 -9.21 -19.64 -6.10
N PRO A 15 -9.68 -19.18 -4.92
CA PRO A 15 -11.04 -18.65 -4.78
C PRO A 15 -11.23 -17.39 -5.62
N LYS A 16 -12.46 -17.16 -6.10
CA LYS A 16 -12.82 -15.91 -6.78
C LYS A 16 -12.54 -14.72 -5.85
N GLY A 17 -11.91 -13.69 -6.40
CA GLY A 17 -11.61 -12.45 -5.67
C GLY A 17 -10.28 -12.46 -4.91
N LEU A 18 -9.49 -13.54 -4.94
CA LEU A 18 -8.09 -13.50 -4.53
C LEU A 18 -7.16 -13.42 -5.74
N ILE A 19 -6.02 -12.77 -5.54
CA ILE A 19 -4.97 -12.57 -6.54
C ILE A 19 -3.64 -13.15 -6.07
N ASP A 20 -2.68 -13.37 -6.97
CA ASP A 20 -1.32 -13.77 -6.62
C ASP A 20 -0.28 -12.73 -7.09
N CYS A 21 1.00 -12.94 -6.73
CA CYS A 21 2.07 -12.04 -7.16
C CYS A 21 2.20 -11.96 -8.70
N ALA A 22 1.82 -13.01 -9.44
CA ALA A 22 1.88 -12.98 -10.90
C ALA A 22 0.85 -11.99 -11.45
N GLN A 23 -0.39 -12.05 -10.96
CA GLN A 23 -1.41 -11.07 -11.34
C GLN A 23 -1.02 -9.64 -10.98
N ILE A 24 -0.46 -9.42 -9.78
CA ILE A 24 0.06 -8.08 -9.39
C ILE A 24 1.13 -7.61 -10.36
N THR A 25 2.09 -8.48 -10.68
CA THR A 25 3.17 -8.17 -11.62
C THR A 25 2.61 -7.80 -12.98
N ASP A 26 1.78 -8.66 -13.57
CA ASP A 26 1.24 -8.49 -14.91
C ASP A 26 0.38 -7.22 -15.02
N THR A 27 -0.22 -6.78 -13.91
CA THR A 27 -1.06 -5.58 -13.83
C THR A 27 -0.26 -4.29 -13.67
N LEU A 28 0.81 -4.32 -12.86
CA LEU A 28 1.58 -3.12 -12.49
C LEU A 28 2.83 -2.90 -13.35
N MET A 29 3.22 -3.90 -14.15
CA MET A 29 4.39 -3.85 -15.02
C MET A 29 4.27 -2.70 -16.03
N VAL A 30 5.37 -1.96 -16.20
CA VAL A 30 5.47 -0.88 -17.19
C VAL A 30 6.00 -1.42 -18.52
N ALA A 31 5.60 -0.80 -19.63
CA ALA A 31 6.10 -1.18 -20.96
C ALA A 31 7.64 -1.15 -20.99
N GLY A 32 8.25 -2.22 -21.50
CA GLY A 32 9.70 -2.38 -21.57
C GLY A 32 10.37 -2.92 -20.30
N GLN A 33 9.63 -3.10 -19.20
CA GLN A 33 10.16 -3.75 -18.00
C GLN A 33 10.27 -5.26 -18.19
N ASP A 34 11.38 -5.84 -17.72
CA ASP A 34 11.51 -7.31 -17.69
C ASP A 34 10.52 -7.91 -16.68
N ARG A 35 9.69 -8.83 -17.17
CA ARG A 35 8.63 -9.45 -16.38
C ARG A 35 9.16 -10.26 -15.20
N GLN A 36 10.28 -10.95 -15.37
CA GLN A 36 10.87 -11.77 -14.31
C GLN A 36 11.41 -10.88 -13.19
N VAL A 37 12.09 -9.78 -13.55
CA VAL A 37 12.54 -8.76 -12.60
C VAL A 37 11.35 -8.17 -11.83
N ALA A 38 10.28 -7.77 -12.52
CA ALA A 38 9.08 -7.24 -11.87
C ALA A 38 8.44 -8.28 -10.92
N TYR A 39 8.39 -9.54 -11.33
CA TYR A 39 7.85 -10.63 -10.51
C TYR A 39 8.68 -10.87 -9.25
N ASP A 40 10.01 -10.91 -9.38
CA ASP A 40 10.90 -11.11 -8.25
C ASP A 40 10.83 -9.96 -7.25
N GLN A 41 10.63 -8.74 -7.74
CA GLN A 41 10.38 -7.56 -6.92
C GLN A 41 9.07 -7.68 -6.13
N THR A 42 7.95 -8.01 -6.77
CA THR A 42 6.68 -8.23 -6.08
C THR A 42 6.76 -9.39 -5.08
N ARG A 43 7.46 -10.47 -5.44
CA ARG A 43 7.69 -11.61 -4.56
C ARG A 43 8.59 -11.26 -3.37
N ALA A 44 9.55 -10.36 -3.54
CA ALA A 44 10.37 -9.85 -2.46
C ALA A 44 9.53 -9.10 -1.41
N LEU A 45 8.53 -8.31 -1.84
CA LEU A 45 7.60 -7.64 -0.91
C LEU A 45 6.82 -8.65 -0.05
N LEU A 46 6.36 -9.74 -0.68
CA LEU A 46 5.71 -10.84 0.03
C LEU A 46 6.65 -11.51 1.03
N ARG A 47 7.87 -11.86 0.61
CA ARG A 47 8.88 -12.51 1.46
C ARG A 47 9.30 -11.64 2.65
N ALA A 48 9.34 -10.32 2.45
CA ALA A 48 9.63 -9.34 3.49
C ALA A 48 8.48 -9.15 4.49
N GLY A 49 7.30 -9.74 4.24
CA GLY A 49 6.15 -9.65 5.14
C GLY A 49 5.33 -8.37 5.01
N TYR A 50 5.55 -7.57 3.95
CA TYR A 50 4.72 -6.41 3.64
C TYR A 50 3.32 -6.84 3.18
N PHE A 51 3.22 -8.03 2.57
CA PHE A 51 1.95 -8.67 2.26
C PHE A 51 1.64 -9.77 3.26
N LEU A 52 0.37 -9.86 3.68
CA LEU A 52 -0.15 -10.96 4.49
C LEU A 52 -1.11 -11.78 3.63
N PRO A 53 -0.69 -12.96 3.16
CA PRO A 53 -1.54 -13.86 2.41
C PRO A 53 -2.79 -14.26 3.18
N SER A 54 -3.92 -14.32 2.48
CA SER A 54 -5.18 -14.83 3.02
C SER A 54 -5.29 -16.35 2.87
N ALA A 55 -4.64 -16.92 1.86
CA ALA A 55 -4.66 -18.35 1.59
C ALA A 55 -3.39 -18.80 0.84
N ARG A 56 -3.20 -20.11 0.71
CA ARG A 56 -2.18 -20.74 -0.15
C ARG A 56 -2.79 -21.86 -1.00
N GLU A 57 -2.48 -21.89 -2.28
CA GLU A 57 -2.95 -22.98 -3.16
C GLU A 57 -2.26 -24.31 -2.82
N GLU A 58 -3.01 -25.41 -2.80
CA GLU A 58 -2.49 -26.76 -2.58
C GLU A 58 -1.95 -27.40 -3.86
N ARG A 59 -2.63 -27.12 -4.98
CA ARG A 59 -2.34 -27.69 -6.29
C ARG A 59 -1.64 -26.66 -7.19
N GLY A 60 -0.90 -27.14 -8.19
CA GLY A 60 -0.19 -26.27 -9.13
C GLY A 60 1.03 -25.58 -8.51
N LYS A 61 1.17 -24.26 -8.74
CA LYS A 61 2.34 -23.47 -8.33
C LYS A 61 2.43 -23.22 -6.81
N LYS A 62 1.41 -23.61 -6.04
CA LYS A 62 1.31 -23.40 -4.58
C LYS A 62 1.47 -21.93 -4.17
N SER A 63 0.89 -21.04 -4.98
CA SER A 63 0.98 -19.60 -4.81
C SER A 63 0.34 -19.16 -3.50
N PHE A 64 0.91 -18.12 -2.89
CA PHE A 64 0.24 -17.35 -1.86
C PHE A 64 -0.80 -16.45 -2.51
N LEU A 65 -1.98 -16.41 -1.90
CA LEU A 65 -3.14 -15.68 -2.39
C LEU A 65 -3.40 -14.47 -1.49
N LEU A 66 -3.67 -13.35 -2.13
CA LEU A 66 -3.78 -12.02 -1.54
C LEU A 66 -5.14 -11.43 -1.89
N THR A 67 -5.65 -10.54 -1.04
CA THR A 67 -6.82 -9.73 -1.38
C THR A 67 -6.47 -8.67 -2.43
N PRO A 68 -7.44 -8.19 -3.24
CA PRO A 68 -7.14 -7.29 -4.37
C PRO A 68 -6.54 -5.94 -3.99
N ASP A 69 -6.77 -5.46 -2.76
CA ASP A 69 -6.18 -4.22 -2.23
C ASP A 69 -4.66 -4.24 -2.14
N TYR A 70 -4.04 -5.42 -2.20
CA TYR A 70 -2.60 -5.54 -2.36
C TYR A 70 -2.08 -5.05 -3.72
N MET A 71 -2.93 -4.84 -4.73
CA MET A 71 -2.53 -4.15 -5.97
C MET A 71 -2.07 -2.73 -5.68
N LEU A 72 -2.90 -1.94 -4.99
CA LEU A 72 -2.56 -0.56 -4.62
C LEU A 72 -1.40 -0.52 -3.64
N THR A 73 -1.36 -1.47 -2.70
CA THR A 73 -0.23 -1.58 -1.76
C THR A 73 1.08 -1.86 -2.50
N ALA A 74 1.08 -2.80 -3.45
CA ALA A 74 2.25 -3.11 -4.26
C ALA A 74 2.70 -1.92 -5.10
N ASP A 75 1.76 -1.19 -5.73
CA ASP A 75 2.09 0.00 -6.53
C ASP A 75 2.82 1.04 -5.69
N VAL A 76 2.27 1.41 -4.53
CA VAL A 76 2.90 2.38 -3.62
C VAL A 76 4.30 1.92 -3.21
N LEU A 77 4.46 0.66 -2.78
CA LEU A 77 5.76 0.15 -2.34
C LEU A 77 6.79 0.11 -3.49
N LEU A 78 6.37 -0.27 -4.69
CA LEU A 78 7.26 -0.26 -5.87
C LEU A 78 7.68 1.17 -6.22
N ARG A 79 6.77 2.15 -6.19
CA ARG A 79 7.09 3.57 -6.39
C ARG A 79 8.05 4.12 -5.33
N LEU A 80 7.84 3.79 -4.06
CA LEU A 80 8.77 4.16 -2.99
C LEU A 80 10.18 3.63 -3.27
N ARG A 81 10.28 2.39 -3.76
CA ARG A 81 11.57 1.83 -4.16
C ARG A 81 12.18 2.56 -5.36
N ASP A 82 11.37 2.97 -6.33
CA ASP A 82 11.83 3.75 -7.47
C ASP A 82 12.32 5.15 -7.05
N PHE A 83 11.79 5.71 -5.95
CA PHE A 83 12.35 6.89 -5.27
C PHE A 83 13.59 6.59 -4.41
N GLY A 84 14.13 5.38 -4.46
CA GLY A 84 15.32 4.97 -3.71
C GLY A 84 15.05 4.59 -2.25
N ILE A 85 13.80 4.53 -1.80
CA ILE A 85 13.44 4.10 -0.45
C ILE A 85 13.59 2.58 -0.34
N ARG A 86 14.31 2.13 0.68
CA ARG A 86 14.60 0.70 0.93
C ARG A 86 14.12 0.30 2.32
N GLY A 87 13.86 -1.00 2.49
CA GLY A 87 13.52 -1.54 3.80
C GLY A 87 14.65 -1.34 4.81
N GLY A 88 14.30 -0.92 6.02
CA GLY A 88 15.24 -0.75 7.14
C GLY A 88 15.51 -2.07 7.88
N GLU A 89 16.61 -2.15 8.63
CA GLU A 89 16.99 -3.35 9.40
C GLU A 89 16.06 -3.66 10.61
N GLY A 90 15.02 -2.86 10.85
CA GLY A 90 14.06 -3.10 11.94
C GLY A 90 12.68 -2.50 11.71
N ALA A 91 11.64 -3.17 12.23
CA ALA A 91 10.24 -2.85 11.96
C ALA A 91 9.80 -1.42 12.34
N LYS A 92 10.45 -0.78 13.32
CA LYS A 92 10.12 0.60 13.76
C LYS A 92 10.87 1.69 12.98
N ALA A 93 11.83 1.30 12.14
CA ALA A 93 12.61 2.20 11.28
C ALA A 93 12.53 1.76 9.81
N ASP A 94 11.61 0.85 9.47
CA ASP A 94 11.40 0.39 8.11
C ASP A 94 10.31 1.24 7.43
N PRO A 95 10.68 2.13 6.48
CA PRO A 95 9.71 2.96 5.75
C PRO A 95 8.72 2.14 4.92
N MET A 96 9.16 1.00 4.39
CA MET A 96 8.31 0.11 3.58
C MET A 96 7.26 -0.58 4.46
N PHE A 97 7.65 -0.96 5.68
CA PHE A 97 6.72 -1.50 6.66
C PHE A 97 5.70 -0.45 7.12
N ALA A 98 6.15 0.79 7.38
CA ALA A 98 5.25 1.90 7.72
C ALA A 98 4.23 2.18 6.60
N ALA A 99 4.66 2.17 5.34
CA ALA A 99 3.79 2.32 4.18
C ALA A 99 2.78 1.17 4.07
N ALA A 100 3.25 -0.09 4.15
CA ALA A 100 2.38 -1.27 4.06
C ALA A 100 1.35 -1.29 5.20
N LEU A 101 1.73 -0.89 6.42
CA LEU A 101 0.82 -0.78 7.54
C LEU A 101 -0.28 0.25 7.30
N ALA A 102 0.06 1.43 6.81
CA ALA A 102 -0.90 2.51 6.54
C ALA A 102 -1.91 2.14 5.45
N LEU A 103 -1.53 1.27 4.50
CA LEU A 103 -2.41 0.79 3.44
C LEU A 103 -3.26 -0.40 3.89
N ARG A 104 -2.77 -1.21 4.84
CA ARG A 104 -3.42 -2.43 5.32
C ARG A 104 -4.35 -2.20 6.51
N GLY A 105 -4.02 -1.25 7.40
CA GLY A 105 -4.70 -1.08 8.68
C GLY A 105 -5.03 0.38 8.98
N TRP A 106 -6.23 0.62 9.50
CA TRP A 106 -6.65 1.94 9.95
C TRP A 106 -5.92 2.33 11.25
N SER A 107 -5.00 3.28 11.17
CA SER A 107 -4.38 3.90 12.35
C SER A 107 -5.16 5.16 12.76
N GLY A 108 -5.62 5.24 14.01
CA GLY A 108 -6.35 6.42 14.51
C GLY A 108 -7.87 6.39 14.31
N GLY A 109 -8.43 5.25 13.88
CA GLY A 109 -9.86 5.03 13.75
C GLY A 109 -10.29 4.79 12.30
N ARG A 110 -11.17 3.80 12.09
CA ARG A 110 -11.75 3.49 10.78
C ARG A 110 -12.89 4.47 10.48
N PRO A 111 -12.88 5.19 9.34
CA PRO A 111 -13.98 6.06 8.96
C PRO A 111 -15.30 5.28 8.87
N LYS A 112 -16.43 5.94 9.18
CA LYS A 112 -17.75 5.32 9.03
C LYS A 112 -17.97 4.96 7.55
N GLY A 113 -18.33 3.72 7.28
CA GLY A 113 -18.52 3.23 5.90
C GLY A 113 -17.23 2.83 5.18
N ALA A 114 -16.05 3.00 5.79
CA ALA A 114 -14.80 2.56 5.19
C ALA A 114 -14.81 1.05 4.93
N VAL A 115 -14.24 0.60 3.82
CA VAL A 115 -14.15 -0.80 3.43
C VAL A 115 -12.90 -1.42 4.06
N HIS A 116 -12.99 -2.66 4.56
CA HIS A 116 -11.89 -3.54 4.97
C HIS A 116 -10.58 -2.85 5.43
N SER A 117 -9.70 -2.48 4.49
CA SER A 117 -8.44 -1.77 4.67
C SER A 117 -8.48 -0.38 4.01
N PRO A 118 -7.58 0.55 4.40
CA PRO A 118 -7.42 1.83 3.69
C PRO A 118 -7.25 1.68 2.17
N ALA A 119 -6.40 0.75 1.72
CA ALA A 119 -6.22 0.49 0.28
C ALA A 119 -7.53 0.01 -0.39
N ALA A 120 -8.27 -0.89 0.24
CA ALA A 120 -9.56 -1.36 -0.28
C ALA A 120 -10.59 -0.22 -0.36
N HIS A 121 -10.59 0.67 0.64
CA HIS A 121 -11.48 1.82 0.66
C HIS A 121 -11.16 2.83 -0.43
N VAL A 122 -9.88 3.13 -0.67
CA VAL A 122 -9.46 4.02 -1.77
C VAL A 122 -9.88 3.43 -3.13
N ILE A 123 -9.73 2.13 -3.34
CA ILE A 123 -10.20 1.45 -4.57
C ILE A 123 -11.73 1.58 -4.71
N ALA A 124 -12.48 1.29 -3.64
CA ALA A 124 -13.94 1.38 -3.66
C ALA A 124 -14.45 2.81 -3.91
N GLU A 125 -13.82 3.82 -3.30
CA GLU A 125 -14.12 5.22 -3.58
C GLU A 125 -13.76 5.60 -5.03
N TYR A 126 -12.65 5.08 -5.55
CA TYR A 126 -12.26 5.30 -6.93
C TYR A 126 -13.26 4.71 -7.94
N GLU A 127 -13.85 3.54 -7.65
CA GLU A 127 -14.93 2.96 -8.45
C GLU A 127 -16.21 3.82 -8.45
N LEU A 128 -16.42 4.64 -7.41
CA LEU A 128 -17.53 5.59 -7.29
C LEU A 128 -17.19 6.99 -7.84
N ASP A 129 -16.14 7.10 -8.65
CA ASP A 129 -15.62 8.35 -9.20
C ASP A 129 -15.15 9.38 -8.15
N VAL A 130 -14.87 8.94 -6.93
CA VAL A 130 -14.24 9.78 -5.91
C VAL A 130 -12.72 9.78 -6.11
N ARG A 131 -12.10 10.96 -6.05
CA ARG A 131 -10.71 11.22 -6.47
C ARG A 131 -9.95 12.02 -5.41
N GLY A 132 -8.66 12.27 -5.66
CA GLY A 132 -7.83 13.11 -4.79
C GLY A 132 -7.27 12.37 -3.57
N TRP A 133 -7.23 11.04 -3.63
CA TRP A 133 -6.59 10.23 -2.59
C TRP A 133 -5.07 10.28 -2.73
N VAL A 134 -4.40 10.50 -1.60
CA VAL A 134 -2.95 10.62 -1.52
C VAL A 134 -2.43 9.73 -0.39
N PHE A 135 -1.38 8.99 -0.69
CA PHE A 135 -0.54 8.35 0.31
C PHE A 135 0.67 9.23 0.61
N GLU A 136 1.06 9.33 1.86
CA GLU A 136 2.27 10.00 2.29
C GLU A 136 3.09 9.11 3.21
N LEU A 137 4.40 9.15 3.04
CA LEU A 137 5.38 8.57 3.95
C LEU A 137 6.19 9.68 4.60
N TRP A 138 6.01 9.82 5.91
CA TRP A 138 6.65 10.82 6.74
C TRP A 138 7.85 10.23 7.49
N SER A 139 8.92 11.01 7.62
CA SER A 139 10.06 10.68 8.47
C SER A 139 10.22 11.67 9.62
N PHE A 140 10.52 11.14 10.80
CA PHE A 140 10.67 11.88 12.04
C PHE A 140 11.96 11.47 12.75
N ILE A 141 12.65 12.43 13.34
CA ILE A 141 13.82 12.16 14.19
C ILE A 141 13.51 12.65 15.61
N HIS A 142 13.72 11.78 16.60
CA HIS A 142 13.60 12.16 18.00
C HIS A 142 14.71 13.16 18.38
N GLY A 143 14.35 14.34 18.89
CA GLY A 143 15.29 15.44 19.12
C GLY A 143 16.42 15.15 20.10
N LYS A 144 16.18 14.29 21.11
CA LYS A 144 17.21 13.87 22.08
C LYS A 144 18.03 12.64 21.67
N THR A 145 17.38 11.55 21.25
CA THR A 145 18.04 10.26 20.97
C THR A 145 18.54 10.15 19.52
N GLY A 146 18.05 10.98 18.61
CA GLY A 146 18.32 10.84 17.19
C GLY A 146 17.54 9.69 16.51
N ASP A 147 16.63 9.03 17.24
CA ASP A 147 15.89 7.88 16.71
C ASP A 147 15.03 8.26 15.50
N LEU A 148 15.27 7.58 14.39
CA LEU A 148 14.47 7.71 13.17
C LEU A 148 13.19 6.86 13.27
N ARG A 149 12.07 7.48 12.90
CA ARG A 149 10.75 6.85 12.79
C ARG A 149 10.11 7.21 11.47
N PHE A 150 9.25 6.32 10.98
CA PHE A 150 8.45 6.53 9.79
C PHE A 150 6.97 6.31 10.09
N GLU A 151 6.11 7.09 9.44
CA GLU A 151 4.67 6.89 9.45
C GLU A 151 4.11 7.03 8.05
N GLY A 152 3.23 6.10 7.67
CA GLY A 152 2.40 6.24 6.49
C GLY A 152 1.07 6.91 6.84
N ARG A 153 0.58 7.77 5.96
CA ARG A 153 -0.74 8.40 6.05
C ARG A 153 -1.46 8.27 4.73
N ILE A 154 -2.78 8.06 4.78
CA ILE A 154 -3.64 8.14 3.62
C ILE A 154 -4.70 9.19 3.91
N HIS A 155 -4.93 10.07 2.95
CA HIS A 155 -5.92 11.12 3.08
C HIS A 155 -6.51 11.49 1.73
N ARG A 156 -7.70 12.09 1.75
CA ARG A 156 -8.32 12.67 0.56
C ARG A 156 -8.16 14.18 0.59
N VAL A 157 -7.67 14.74 -0.51
CA VAL A 157 -7.64 16.19 -0.75
C VAL A 157 -9.03 16.59 -1.24
N ASP A 158 -9.84 17.20 -0.37
CA ASP A 158 -11.18 17.67 -0.69
C ASP A 158 -11.29 19.17 -0.41
N PRO A 159 -11.25 20.04 -1.45
CA PRO A 159 -11.29 21.48 -1.27
C PRO A 159 -12.64 22.00 -0.75
N LYS A 160 -13.69 21.17 -0.72
CA LYS A 160 -15.03 21.55 -0.25
C LYS A 160 -15.31 21.14 1.20
N HIS A 161 -14.40 20.40 1.84
CA HIS A 161 -14.56 20.06 3.25
C HIS A 161 -14.15 21.25 4.14
N PRO A 162 -14.93 21.65 5.16
CA PRO A 162 -14.65 22.85 5.98
C PRO A 162 -13.29 22.84 6.68
N ASP A 163 -12.71 21.66 6.91
CA ASP A 163 -11.38 21.46 7.49
C ASP A 163 -10.31 21.03 6.45
N GLY A 164 -10.64 20.99 5.16
CA GLY A 164 -9.74 20.69 4.03
C GLY A 164 -9.22 19.24 3.93
N PHE A 165 -9.28 18.42 4.98
CA PHE A 165 -8.65 17.09 5.01
C PHE A 165 -9.39 16.05 5.86
N HIS A 166 -9.70 14.89 5.26
CA HIS A 166 -9.91 13.64 6.02
C HIS A 166 -8.58 12.87 6.04
N SER A 167 -7.70 13.22 6.98
CA SER A 167 -6.40 12.54 7.13
C SER A 167 -6.34 11.77 8.44
N THR A 168 -5.77 10.56 8.43
CA THR A 168 -5.39 9.90 9.68
C THR A 168 -4.32 10.74 10.39
N PRO A 169 -4.45 11.02 11.70
CA PRO A 169 -3.47 11.83 12.41
C PRO A 169 -2.12 11.10 12.46
N LEU A 170 -1.04 11.85 12.25
CA LEU A 170 0.33 11.36 12.43
C LEU A 170 0.62 11.29 13.93
N GLN A 171 1.03 10.13 14.45
CA GLN A 171 1.25 9.96 15.90
C GLN A 171 2.47 10.78 16.32
N TYR A 172 3.62 10.58 15.68
CA TYR A 172 4.86 11.31 15.99
C TYR A 172 4.79 12.79 15.64
N GLY A 173 3.98 13.19 14.65
CA GLY A 173 3.76 14.61 14.31
C GLY A 173 3.14 15.41 15.46
N ASN A 174 2.39 14.75 16.34
CA ASN A 174 1.75 15.37 17.50
C ASN A 174 2.60 15.29 18.78
N HIS A 175 3.75 14.62 18.74
CA HIS A 175 4.67 14.53 19.87
C HIS A 175 5.81 15.55 19.70
N GLY A 176 5.83 16.60 20.53
CA GLY A 176 6.85 17.67 20.48
C GLY A 176 8.31 17.22 20.70
N GLN A 177 8.55 15.92 20.90
CA GLN A 177 9.88 15.31 20.98
C GLN A 177 10.42 14.87 19.61
N TYR A 178 9.56 14.76 18.59
CA TYR A 178 9.91 14.32 17.24
C TYR A 178 9.91 15.50 16.27
N LEU A 179 10.98 15.63 15.51
CA LEU A 179 11.15 16.65 14.49
C LEU A 179 10.88 16.05 13.12
N HIS A 180 9.96 16.65 12.36
CA HIS A 180 9.73 16.29 10.96
C HIS A 180 10.99 16.53 10.11
N ARG A 181 11.32 15.58 9.23
CA ARG A 181 12.48 15.68 8.33
C ARG A 181 12.11 15.65 6.86
N SER A 182 11.22 14.74 6.45
CA SER A 182 10.80 14.63 5.06
C SER A 182 9.42 14.01 4.93
N CYS A 183 8.77 14.29 3.81
CA CYS A 183 7.54 13.65 3.38
C CYS A 183 7.67 13.27 1.89
N ILE A 184 7.29 12.04 1.55
CA ILE A 184 7.13 11.59 0.16
C ILE A 184 5.66 11.30 -0.05
N ALA A 185 5.08 11.86 -1.10
CA ALA A 185 3.68 11.66 -1.45
C ALA A 185 3.53 10.84 -2.74
N VAL A 186 2.50 10.01 -2.80
CA VAL A 186 2.05 9.29 -3.99
C VAL A 186 0.58 9.62 -4.20
N ASP A 187 0.26 10.21 -5.36
CA ASP A 187 -1.13 10.36 -5.79
C ASP A 187 -1.70 8.98 -6.13
N LEU A 188 -2.66 8.53 -5.32
CA LEU A 188 -3.29 7.21 -5.48
C LEU A 188 -4.29 7.21 -6.62
N THR A 189 -4.79 8.37 -7.03
CA THR A 189 -5.65 8.51 -8.21
C THR A 189 -4.85 8.21 -9.48
N ASP A 190 -3.67 8.84 -9.63
CA ASP A 190 -2.74 8.56 -10.72
C ASP A 190 -2.30 7.09 -10.72
N ALA A 191 -2.00 6.55 -9.54
CA ALA A 191 -1.67 5.14 -9.39
C ALA A 191 -2.78 4.24 -9.94
N LEU A 192 -4.02 4.45 -9.49
CA LEU A 192 -5.17 3.66 -9.91
C LEU A 192 -5.51 3.85 -11.38
N ASP A 193 -5.41 5.07 -11.91
CA ASP A 193 -5.66 5.33 -13.32
C ASP A 193 -4.84 4.37 -14.18
N ARG A 194 -3.54 4.24 -13.90
CA ARG A 194 -2.62 3.45 -14.70
C ARG A 194 -3.09 2.00 -14.90
N TRP A 195 -3.55 1.32 -13.86
CA TRP A 195 -3.79 -0.13 -13.90
C TRP A 195 -5.23 -0.57 -13.62
N HIS A 196 -6.07 0.27 -13.00
CA HIS A 196 -7.45 -0.09 -12.70
C HIS A 196 -8.32 -0.09 -13.97
N PRO A 197 -9.24 -1.06 -14.15
CA PRO A 197 -10.12 -1.11 -15.33
C PRO A 197 -10.93 0.18 -15.58
N HIS A 198 -11.42 0.83 -14.52
CA HIS A 198 -12.14 2.12 -14.65
C HIS A 198 -11.24 3.23 -15.21
N GLY A 199 -9.96 3.29 -14.79
CA GLY A 199 -9.01 4.27 -15.30
C GLY A 199 -8.67 4.05 -16.77
N ARG A 200 -8.58 2.79 -17.19
CA ARG A 200 -8.41 2.43 -18.60
C ARG A 200 -9.59 2.88 -19.45
N ALA A 201 -10.81 2.54 -19.05
CA ALA A 201 -12.03 2.95 -19.77
C ALA A 201 -12.13 4.47 -19.91
N ARG A 202 -11.75 5.22 -18.86
CA ARG A 202 -11.74 6.68 -18.90
C ARG A 202 -10.73 7.24 -19.91
N ARG A 203 -9.51 6.70 -19.95
CA ARG A 203 -8.50 7.11 -20.96
C ARG A 203 -8.96 6.81 -22.38
N GLU A 204 -9.58 5.65 -22.58
CA GLU A 204 -10.12 5.26 -23.89
C GLU A 204 -11.26 6.18 -24.33
N ALA A 205 -12.10 6.66 -23.40
CA ALA A 205 -13.17 7.61 -23.71
C ALA A 205 -12.70 9.05 -23.99
N MET A 206 -11.46 9.39 -23.63
CA MET A 206 -10.87 10.72 -23.85
C MET A 206 -10.06 10.83 -25.15
N ASN A 207 -9.77 9.70 -25.80
CA ASN A 207 -9.04 9.62 -27.08
C ASN A 207 -10.01 9.42 -28.24
#